data_AF-A0A949MUP8-F1
#
_entry.id   AF-A0A949MUP8-F1
#
_cell.length_a   1.000
_cell.length_b   1.000
_cell.length_c   1.000
_cell.angle_alpha   90.00
_cell.angle_beta   90.00
_cell.angle_gamma   90.00
#
_symmetry.space_group_name_H-M   'P 1'
#
loop_
_entity.id
_entity.type
_entity.pdbx_description
1 polymer ?
#
loop_
_entity_poly.entity_id
_entity_poly.type
_entity_poly.pdbx_seq_one_letter_code
_entity_poly.pdbx_strand_id
1 'polypeptide(L)'
;MEKEKILGLINQAIDLGAAEHHEAKLGHEQLMAERAAIVARDEAVRKAEIVEGIPEVVRKCRAQGHAHGVIMRLRFDESAEQPNDMSGYWNDTRLPNPAYLTGAARHVWEVCTDANLGPYLVRDYDFTIHKFFLYLGIKWSRPQS
;
A
#
# COMPACT_ATOMS: atom_id res chain seq x y z
N MET A 1 -8.67 68.63 2.43
CA MET A 1 -9.99 68.01 2.20
C MET A 1 -9.97 66.91 1.14
N GLU A 2 -9.47 67.15 -0.08
CA GLU A 2 -9.45 66.12 -1.14
C GLU A 2 -8.46 64.96 -0.86
N LYS A 3 -7.28 65.28 -0.32
CA LYS A 3 -6.24 64.31 0.07
C LYS A 3 -6.69 63.31 1.15
N GLU A 4 -7.42 63.77 2.15
CA GLU A 4 -7.97 62.91 3.23
C GLU A 4 -9.04 61.96 2.69
N LYS A 5 -9.84 62.42 1.73
CA LYS A 5 -10.85 61.61 1.06
C LYS A 5 -10.22 60.49 0.23
N ILE A 6 -9.13 60.79 -0.48
CA ILE A 6 -8.35 59.79 -1.24
C ILE A 6 -7.72 58.76 -0.31
N LEU A 7 -7.11 59.19 0.79
CA LEU A 7 -6.55 58.29 1.80
C LEU A 7 -7.61 57.38 2.43
N GLY A 8 -8.80 57.91 2.71
CA GLY A 8 -9.93 57.11 3.21
C GLY A 8 -10.35 56.00 2.24
N LEU A 9 -10.42 56.30 0.95
CA LEU A 9 -10.76 55.31 -0.09
C LEU A 9 -9.66 54.24 -0.26
N ILE A 10 -8.38 54.62 -0.16
CA ILE A 10 -7.26 53.68 -0.23
C ILE A 10 -7.31 52.68 0.93
N ASN A 11 -7.52 53.16 2.16
CA ASN A 11 -7.61 52.29 3.33
C ASN A 11 -8.80 51.33 3.22
N GLN A 12 -9.96 51.82 2.76
CA GLN A 12 -11.14 50.98 2.57
C GLN A 12 -10.89 49.88 1.52
N ALA A 13 -10.16 50.17 0.44
CA ALA A 13 -9.78 49.18 -0.55
C ALA A 13 -8.79 48.13 0.00
N ILE A 14 -7.86 48.54 0.85
CA ILE A 14 -6.92 47.63 1.53
C ILE A 14 -7.68 46.69 2.47
N ASP A 15 -8.60 47.21 3.28
CA ASP A 15 -9.38 46.41 4.24
C ASP A 15 -10.27 45.40 3.51
N LEU A 16 -10.91 45.82 2.40
CA LEU A 16 -11.68 44.94 1.53
C LEU A 16 -10.81 43.82 0.95
N GLY A 17 -9.64 44.16 0.38
CA GLY A 17 -8.72 43.16 -0.16
C GLY A 17 -8.18 42.18 0.89
N ALA A 18 -7.96 42.66 2.12
CA ALA A 18 -7.52 41.81 3.24
C ALA A 18 -8.62 40.83 3.67
N ALA A 19 -9.88 41.28 3.71
CA ALA A 19 -11.03 40.43 4.00
C ALA A 19 -11.23 39.36 2.92
N GLU A 20 -11.20 39.74 1.64
CA GLU A 20 -11.32 38.82 0.50
C GLU A 20 -10.19 37.77 0.50
N HIS A 21 -8.95 38.19 0.76
CA HIS A 21 -7.82 37.26 0.86
C HIS A 21 -7.96 36.29 2.04
N HIS A 22 -8.49 36.75 3.18
CA HIS A 22 -8.75 35.90 4.33
C HIS A 22 -9.82 34.84 4.03
N GLU A 23 -10.92 35.24 3.39
CA GLU A 23 -11.97 34.32 2.95
C GLU A 23 -11.45 33.31 1.92
N ALA A 24 -10.66 33.75 0.95
CA ALA A 24 -10.03 32.88 -0.04
C ALA A 24 -9.09 31.84 0.61
N LYS A 25 -8.34 32.25 1.64
CA LYS A 25 -7.46 31.35 2.39
C LYS A 25 -8.26 30.28 3.16
N LEU A 26 -9.33 30.68 3.84
CA LEU A 26 -10.22 29.74 4.53
C LEU A 26 -10.85 28.75 3.55
N GLY A 27 -11.33 29.23 2.39
CA GLY A 27 -11.86 28.37 1.33
C GLY A 27 -10.80 27.38 0.80
N HIS A 28 -9.56 27.83 0.63
CA HIS A 28 -8.46 26.95 0.22
C HIS A 28 -8.16 25.86 1.27
N GLU A 29 -8.11 26.22 2.55
CA GLU A 29 -7.88 25.28 3.64
C GLU A 29 -9.00 24.22 3.71
N GLN A 30 -10.26 24.63 3.53
CA GLN A 30 -11.41 23.71 3.47
C GLN A 30 -11.30 22.74 2.28
N LEU A 31 -11.00 23.24 1.08
CA LEU A 31 -10.81 22.40 -0.10
C LEU A 31 -9.65 21.41 0.07
N MET A 32 -8.57 21.81 0.74
CA MET A 32 -7.46 20.92 1.05
C MET A 32 -7.85 19.83 2.06
N ALA A 33 -8.64 20.17 3.07
CA ALA A 33 -9.18 19.19 4.03
C ALA A 33 -10.13 18.20 3.35
N GLU A 34 -11.03 18.67 2.49
CA GLU A 34 -11.94 17.83 1.71
C GLU A 34 -11.17 16.89 0.78
N ARG A 35 -10.15 17.40 0.09
CA ARG A 35 -9.29 16.58 -0.76
C ARG A 35 -8.55 15.50 0.04
N ALA A 36 -8.02 15.84 1.22
CA ALA A 36 -7.37 14.87 2.09
C ALA A 36 -8.35 13.77 2.55
N ALA A 37 -9.60 14.13 2.87
CA ALA A 37 -10.63 13.17 3.24
C ALA A 37 -11.01 12.23 2.08
N ILE A 38 -11.11 12.74 0.85
CA ILE A 38 -11.37 11.93 -0.35
C ILE A 38 -10.23 10.94 -0.57
N VAL A 39 -8.98 11.41 -0.52
CA VAL A 39 -7.79 10.56 -0.70
C VAL A 39 -7.75 9.45 0.37
N ALA A 40 -8.02 9.78 1.63
CA ALA A 40 -8.06 8.78 2.71
C ALA A 40 -9.18 7.74 2.50
N ARG A 41 -10.35 8.17 2.01
CA ARG A 41 -11.45 7.26 1.70
C ARG A 41 -11.10 6.32 0.55
N ASP A 42 -10.51 6.85 -0.52
CA ASP A 42 -10.10 6.06 -1.68
C ASP A 42 -9.01 5.05 -1.29
N GLU A 43 -8.07 5.44 -0.42
CA GLU A 43 -7.08 4.52 0.14
C GLU A 43 -7.76 3.41 0.94
N ALA A 44 -8.74 3.73 1.80
CA ALA A 44 -9.46 2.73 2.58
C ALA A 44 -10.23 1.72 1.69
N VAL A 45 -10.89 2.20 0.63
CA VAL A 45 -11.57 1.35 -0.35
C VAL A 45 -10.57 0.40 -1.02
N ARG A 46 -9.44 0.92 -1.49
CA ARG A 46 -8.40 0.11 -2.15
C ARG A 46 -7.81 -0.95 -1.22
N LYS A 47 -7.60 -0.63 0.06
CA LYS A 47 -7.16 -1.60 1.07
C LYS A 47 -8.21 -2.70 1.25
N ALA A 48 -9.49 -2.35 1.33
CA ALA A 48 -10.58 -3.31 1.46
C ALA A 48 -10.65 -4.26 0.25
N GLU A 49 -10.54 -3.74 -0.98
CA GLU A 49 -10.51 -4.54 -2.21
C GLU A 49 -9.37 -5.56 -2.22
N ILE A 50 -8.17 -5.16 -1.77
CA ILE A 50 -7.03 -6.08 -1.64
C ILE A 50 -7.36 -7.20 -0.65
N VAL A 51 -7.93 -6.88 0.51
CA VAL A 51 -8.29 -7.89 1.53
C VAL A 51 -9.38 -8.82 1.01
N GLU A 52 -10.42 -8.31 0.34
CA GLU A 52 -11.51 -9.11 -0.21
C GLU A 52 -11.07 -10.05 -1.34
N GLY A 53 -10.03 -9.67 -2.11
CA GLY A 53 -9.45 -10.54 -3.14
C GLY A 53 -8.67 -11.73 -2.56
N ILE A 54 -8.15 -11.63 -1.34
CA ILE A 54 -7.32 -12.68 -0.72
C ILE A 54 -8.09 -14.00 -0.50
N PRO A 55 -9.32 -14.02 0.05
CA PRO A 55 -10.13 -15.24 0.15
C PRO A 55 -10.27 -16.03 -1.15
N GLU A 56 -10.31 -15.38 -2.32
CA GLU A 56 -10.34 -16.09 -3.60
C GLU A 56 -9.01 -16.78 -3.91
N VAL A 57 -7.88 -16.09 -3.72
CA VAL A 57 -6.53 -16.66 -3.86
C VAL A 57 -6.35 -17.85 -2.91
N VAL A 58 -6.75 -17.67 -1.65
CA VAL A 58 -6.70 -18.71 -0.61
C VAL A 58 -7.56 -19.92 -1.01
N ARG A 59 -8.79 -19.70 -1.50
CA ARG A 59 -9.68 -20.79 -1.95
C ARG A 59 -9.07 -21.58 -3.11
N LYS A 60 -8.49 -20.89 -4.12
CA LYS A 60 -7.84 -21.54 -5.27
C LYS A 60 -6.66 -22.39 -4.84
N CYS A 61 -5.76 -21.82 -4.03
CA CYS A 61 -4.58 -22.52 -3.54
C CYS A 61 -4.96 -23.70 -2.63
N ARG A 62 -5.98 -23.54 -1.77
CA ARG A 62 -6.50 -24.62 -0.93
C ARG A 62 -7.11 -25.77 -1.75
N ALA A 63 -7.87 -25.46 -2.81
CA ALA A 63 -8.43 -26.47 -3.71
C ALA A 63 -7.33 -27.30 -4.41
N GLN A 64 -6.16 -26.71 -4.62
CA GLN A 64 -4.97 -27.36 -5.18
C GLN A 64 -4.11 -28.07 -4.13
N GLY A 65 -4.50 -28.09 -2.85
CA GLY A 65 -3.78 -28.76 -1.76
C GLY A 65 -2.58 -27.97 -1.22
N HIS A 66 -2.42 -26.70 -1.60
CA HIS A 66 -1.35 -25.86 -1.09
C HIS A 66 -1.62 -25.41 0.35
N ALA A 67 -0.57 -25.37 1.16
CA ALA A 67 -0.62 -24.86 2.55
C ALA A 67 -0.47 -23.32 2.64
N HIS A 68 -0.33 -22.67 1.49
CA HIS A 68 -0.14 -21.24 1.36
C HIS A 68 -0.67 -20.74 0.03
N GLY A 69 -0.85 -19.42 -0.08
CA GLY A 69 -1.30 -18.75 -1.29
C GLY A 69 -0.40 -17.57 -1.63
N VAL A 70 0.00 -17.48 -2.90
CA VAL A 70 0.80 -16.38 -3.42
C VAL A 70 -0.13 -15.24 -3.81
N ILE A 71 0.06 -14.07 -3.20
CA ILE A 71 -0.76 -12.88 -3.44
C ILE A 71 -0.04 -11.83 -4.28
N MET A 72 1.30 -11.87 -4.32
CA MET A 72 2.09 -10.98 -5.19
C MET A 72 3.44 -11.61 -5.55
N ARG A 73 3.83 -11.54 -6.81
CA ARG A 73 5.20 -11.80 -7.26
C ARG A 73 6.00 -10.51 -7.16
N LEU A 74 7.15 -10.54 -6.50
CA LEU A 74 7.97 -9.36 -6.25
C LEU A 74 9.03 -9.19 -7.34
N ARG A 75 10.14 -9.93 -7.24
CA ARG A 75 11.28 -9.84 -8.17
C ARG A 75 12.03 -11.17 -8.26
N PHE A 76 12.91 -11.27 -9.26
CA PHE A 76 13.93 -12.30 -9.37
C PHE A 76 14.98 -12.08 -8.27
N ASP A 77 15.36 -13.14 -7.54
CA ASP A 77 16.49 -13.09 -6.61
C ASP A 77 17.73 -13.65 -7.31
N GLU A 78 18.50 -12.77 -7.96
CA GLU A 78 19.75 -13.12 -8.67
C GLU A 78 20.84 -13.65 -7.74
N SER A 79 20.72 -13.37 -6.45
CA SER A 79 21.71 -13.73 -5.43
C SER A 79 21.39 -15.03 -4.70
N ALA A 80 20.23 -15.65 -4.98
CA ALA A 80 19.83 -16.87 -4.32
C ALA A 80 20.58 -18.08 -4.91
N GLU A 81 21.38 -18.73 -4.06
CA GLU A 81 22.03 -20.00 -4.39
C GLU A 81 21.00 -21.14 -4.42
N GLN A 82 21.17 -22.05 -5.38
CA GLN A 82 20.34 -23.25 -5.49
C GLN A 82 20.53 -24.13 -4.24
N PRO A 83 19.48 -24.46 -3.48
CA PRO A 83 19.58 -25.38 -2.36
C PRO A 83 19.92 -26.79 -2.88
N ASN A 84 20.65 -27.54 -2.05
CA ASN A 84 21.18 -28.86 -2.42
C ASN A 84 20.10 -29.94 -2.50
N ASP A 85 18.95 -29.71 -1.88
CA ASP A 85 17.76 -30.53 -1.96
C ASP A 85 16.83 -29.97 -3.06
N MET A 86 16.14 -30.85 -3.81
CA MET A 86 15.35 -30.49 -5.00
C MET A 86 13.84 -30.34 -4.69
N SER A 87 13.45 -30.23 -3.41
CA SER A 87 12.06 -30.05 -3.03
C SER A 87 11.62 -28.62 -3.30
N GLY A 88 10.90 -28.38 -4.40
CA GLY A 88 10.51 -27.07 -4.95
C GLY A 88 9.73 -26.07 -4.07
N TYR A 89 9.84 -26.07 -2.74
CA TYR A 89 9.35 -24.99 -1.88
C TYR A 89 10.31 -24.75 -0.71
N TRP A 90 10.94 -23.58 -0.69
CA TRP A 90 11.96 -23.22 0.30
C TRP A 90 11.44 -22.14 1.23
N ASN A 91 11.16 -22.53 2.47
CA ASN A 91 10.87 -21.57 3.53
C ASN A 91 12.19 -21.07 4.12
N ASP A 92 12.89 -20.18 3.41
CA ASP A 92 14.16 -19.64 3.91
C ASP A 92 13.88 -18.68 5.07
N THR A 93 14.27 -19.07 6.28
CA THR A 93 14.16 -18.22 7.47
C THR A 93 15.08 -17.00 7.43
N ARG A 94 15.96 -16.91 6.42
CA ARG A 94 16.83 -15.75 6.15
C ARG A 94 16.18 -14.73 5.21
N LEU A 95 14.91 -14.91 4.87
CA LEU A 95 14.23 -13.94 4.02
C LEU A 95 14.30 -12.55 4.66
N PRO A 96 14.69 -11.53 3.89
CA PRO A 96 15.03 -10.25 4.45
C PRO A 96 13.84 -9.64 5.19
N ASN A 97 14.14 -8.90 6.26
CA ASN A 97 13.15 -8.14 7.03
C ASN A 97 12.23 -7.37 6.05
N PRO A 98 10.89 -7.42 6.15
CA PRO A 98 9.97 -6.72 5.23
C PRO A 98 10.20 -5.20 5.11
N ALA A 99 11.08 -4.61 5.93
CA ALA A 99 11.56 -3.23 5.83
C ALA A 99 12.14 -2.82 4.45
N TYR A 100 12.63 -3.74 3.61
CA TYR A 100 13.09 -3.38 2.25
C TYR A 100 11.94 -3.28 1.24
N LEU A 101 10.73 -3.74 1.59
CA LEU A 101 9.58 -3.63 0.70
C LEU A 101 9.24 -2.15 0.52
N THR A 102 8.99 -1.75 -0.72
CA THR A 102 8.58 -0.40 -1.08
C THR A 102 7.41 -0.43 -2.07
N GLY A 103 6.73 0.70 -2.23
CA GLY A 103 5.62 0.85 -3.18
C GLY A 103 4.50 -0.16 -2.95
N ALA A 104 4.01 -0.78 -4.03
CA ALA A 104 2.87 -1.68 -4.00
C ALA A 104 3.11 -2.92 -3.11
N ALA A 105 4.33 -3.45 -3.09
CA ALA A 105 4.66 -4.62 -2.26
C ALA A 105 4.57 -4.33 -0.77
N ARG A 106 5.04 -3.14 -0.35
CA ARG A 106 4.92 -2.66 1.02
C ARG A 106 3.46 -2.45 1.40
N HIS A 107 2.70 -1.84 0.51
CA HIS A 107 1.28 -1.58 0.73
C HIS A 107 0.49 -2.88 0.94
N VAL A 108 0.70 -3.89 0.09
CA VAL A 108 0.03 -5.20 0.25
C VAL A 108 0.47 -5.89 1.55
N TRP A 109 1.76 -5.81 1.90
CA TRP A 109 2.26 -6.32 3.19
C TRP A 109 1.54 -5.70 4.38
N GLU A 110 1.44 -4.37 4.42
CA GLU A 110 0.79 -3.62 5.51
C GLU A 110 -0.69 -3.97 5.59
N VAL A 111 -1.40 -3.95 4.46
CA VAL A 111 -2.82 -4.31 4.39
C VAL A 111 -3.07 -5.72 4.94
N CYS A 112 -2.24 -6.69 4.56
CA CYS A 112 -2.37 -8.06 5.07
C CYS A 112 -2.03 -8.16 6.57
N THR A 113 -1.08 -7.35 7.05
CA THR A 113 -0.69 -7.31 8.47
C THR A 113 -1.81 -6.70 9.31
N ASP A 114 -2.37 -5.57 8.88
CA ASP A 114 -3.48 -4.89 9.54
C ASP A 114 -4.75 -5.77 9.58
N ALA A 115 -4.96 -6.58 8.53
CA ALA A 115 -6.04 -7.57 8.46
C ALA A 115 -5.74 -8.88 9.23
N ASN A 116 -4.62 -8.96 9.96
CA ASN A 116 -4.19 -10.13 10.73
C ASN A 116 -4.08 -11.43 9.90
N LEU A 117 -3.69 -11.29 8.63
CA LEU A 117 -3.54 -12.42 7.70
C LEU A 117 -2.16 -13.07 7.75
N GLY A 118 -1.22 -12.50 8.53
CA GLY A 118 0.13 -13.05 8.69
C GLY A 118 0.88 -13.18 7.37
N PRO A 119 1.10 -12.08 6.61
CA PRO A 119 1.87 -12.13 5.38
C PRO A 119 3.30 -12.59 5.66
N TYR A 120 3.86 -13.34 4.72
CA TYR A 120 5.24 -13.78 4.79
C TYR A 120 5.87 -13.74 3.41
N LEU A 121 7.20 -13.68 3.38
CA LEU A 121 7.95 -13.80 2.15
C LEU A 121 8.21 -15.27 1.88
N VAL A 122 8.18 -15.68 0.62
CA VAL A 122 8.59 -17.03 0.20
C VAL A 122 9.48 -16.93 -1.03
N ARG A 123 10.53 -17.75 -1.05
CA ARG A 123 11.30 -18.01 -2.27
C ARG A 123 10.82 -19.30 -2.90
N ASP A 124 10.50 -19.23 -4.18
CA ASP A 124 10.20 -20.39 -5.02
C ASP A 124 11.26 -20.51 -6.11
N TYR A 125 11.57 -21.74 -6.52
CA TYR A 125 12.50 -22.01 -7.62
C TYR A 125 11.71 -22.49 -8.82
N ASP A 126 11.73 -21.70 -9.89
CA ASP A 126 11.16 -22.10 -11.16
C ASP A 126 12.15 -23.00 -11.92
N PHE A 127 11.87 -24.29 -11.94
CA PHE A 127 12.67 -25.30 -12.64
C PHE A 127 12.66 -25.15 -14.16
N THR A 128 11.69 -24.43 -14.73
CA THR A 128 11.56 -24.24 -16.18
C THR A 128 12.60 -23.27 -16.70
N ILE A 129 12.85 -22.21 -15.92
CA ILE A 129 13.76 -21.13 -16.29
C ILE A 129 15.00 -21.06 -15.39
N HIS A 130 15.12 -22.00 -14.44
CA HIS A 130 16.21 -22.11 -13.48
C HIS A 130 16.44 -20.84 -12.65
N LYS A 131 15.35 -20.31 -12.07
CA LYS A 131 15.35 -18.99 -11.43
C LYS A 131 14.58 -18.96 -10.10
N PHE A 132 15.16 -18.31 -9.08
CA PHE A 132 14.48 -17.97 -7.84
C PHE A 132 13.57 -16.76 -7.97
N PHE A 133 12.33 -16.92 -7.52
CA PHE A 133 11.39 -15.84 -7.39
C PHE A 133 11.04 -15.60 -5.94
N LEU A 134 10.99 -14.32 -5.59
CA LEU A 134 10.48 -13.87 -4.32
C LEU A 134 9.00 -13.52 -4.46
N TYR A 135 8.18 -14.04 -3.56
CA TYR A 135 6.75 -13.76 -3.48
C TYR A 135 6.36 -13.27 -2.10
N LEU A 136 5.29 -12.48 -2.08
CA LEU A 136 4.48 -12.25 -0.91
C LEU A 136 3.40 -13.34 -0.86
N GLY A 137 3.37 -14.09 0.23
CA GLY A 137 2.42 -15.15 0.47
C GLY A 137 1.64 -14.97 1.77
N ILE A 138 0.55 -15.72 1.88
CA ILE A 138 -0.23 -15.90 3.11
C ILE A 138 -0.27 -17.38 3.45
N LYS A 139 0.04 -17.72 4.70
CA LYS A 139 0.06 -19.09 5.21
C LYS A 139 -1.21 -19.32 6.02
N TRP A 140 -1.82 -20.49 5.88
CA TRP A 140 -2.89 -20.95 6.77
C TRP A 140 -2.56 -22.33 7.33
N SER A 141 -3.06 -22.62 8.52
CA SER A 141 -3.07 -23.97 9.05
C SER A 141 -3.82 -24.86 8.08
N ARG A 142 -3.25 -26.01 7.69
CA ARG A 142 -4.09 -27.07 7.09
C ARG A 142 -5.22 -27.36 8.09
N PRO A 143 -6.47 -27.54 7.64
CA PRO A 143 -7.47 -28.18 8.49
C PRO A 143 -6.85 -29.50 8.94
N GLN A 144 -6.77 -29.73 10.25
CA GLN A 144 -6.47 -31.06 10.74
C GLN A 144 -7.63 -31.95 10.26
N SER A 145 -7.33 -32.79 9.28
CA SER A 145 -8.20 -33.86 8.78
C SER A 145 -8.36 -34.94 9.82
#